data_AF-A0A9Q2NWE4-F1
#
_entry.id   AF-A0A9Q2NWE4-F1
#
_cell.length_a   1.000
_cell.length_b   1.000
_cell.length_c   1.000
_cell.angle_alpha   90.00
_cell.angle_beta   90.00
_cell.angle_gamma   90.00
#
_symmetry.space_group_name_H-M   'P 1'
#
loop_
_entity.id
_entity.type
_entity.pdbx_description
1 polymer ?
#
loop_
_entity_poly.entity_id
_entity_poly.type
_entity_poly.pdbx_seq_one_letter_code
_entity_poly.pdbx_strand_id
1 'polypeptide(L)'
;MDNFNYFIHKKFEGVFMFYHAQNGSEFVGLRSSVSGRRQVVYDVRTGKRVVLDIRDATATDEDINSALQEGINARNVLGGVLAALKARNIDVDFAS
;
A
#
# COMPACT_ATOMS: atom_id res chain seq x y z
N MET A 1 25.89 -6.43 -17.08
CA MET A 1 24.49 -6.07 -17.39
C MET A 1 23.66 -7.06 -16.62
N ASP A 2 23.30 -6.67 -15.41
CA ASP A 2 22.94 -7.64 -14.38
C ASP A 2 21.47 -8.03 -14.51
N ASN A 3 21.26 -9.35 -14.54
CA ASN A 3 19.97 -10.02 -14.55
C ASN A 3 19.17 -9.65 -13.29
N PHE A 4 18.38 -8.60 -13.37
CA PHE A 4 17.30 -8.39 -12.41
C PHE A 4 16.18 -9.36 -12.76
N ASN A 5 16.18 -10.50 -12.07
CA ASN A 5 15.03 -11.40 -11.99
C ASN A 5 13.82 -10.60 -11.50
N TYR A 6 12.99 -10.14 -12.43
CA TYR A 6 11.64 -9.69 -12.13
C TYR A 6 10.85 -10.94 -11.70
N PHE A 7 10.88 -11.23 -10.40
CA PHE A 7 9.86 -12.06 -9.78
C PHE A 7 8.53 -11.37 -10.05
N ILE A 8 7.81 -11.90 -11.04
CA ILE A 8 6.45 -11.55 -11.42
C ILE A 8 5.66 -11.50 -10.11
N HIS A 9 5.46 -10.28 -9.59
CA HIS A 9 4.53 -10.05 -8.51
C HIS A 9 3.21 -10.60 -9.02
N LYS A 10 2.56 -11.47 -8.24
CA LYS A 10 1.18 -11.89 -8.49
C LYS A 10 0.42 -10.64 -8.92
N LYS A 11 0.03 -10.58 -10.19
CA LYS A 11 -0.84 -9.54 -10.72
C LYS A 11 -2.09 -9.56 -9.84
N PHE A 12 -2.26 -8.56 -8.97
CA PHE A 12 -3.56 -8.24 -8.40
C PHE A 12 -4.42 -7.80 -9.60
N GLU A 13 -5.12 -8.76 -10.23
CA GLU A 13 -6.05 -8.54 -11.36
C GLU A 13 -5.55 -7.58 -12.47
N GLY A 14 -4.23 -7.48 -12.72
CA GLY A 14 -3.67 -6.58 -13.74
C GLY A 14 -3.81 -5.07 -13.46
N VAL A 15 -4.20 -4.65 -12.27
CA VAL A 15 -4.36 -3.23 -11.90
C VAL A 15 -3.21 -2.80 -11.00
N PHE A 16 -2.53 -1.73 -11.39
CA PHE A 16 -1.54 -1.08 -10.53
C PHE A 16 -2.25 -0.30 -9.43
N MET A 17 -2.12 -0.75 -8.17
CA MET A 17 -2.71 -0.07 -7.00
C MET A 17 -1.67 0.81 -6.31
N PHE A 18 -1.31 1.91 -6.94
CA PHE A 18 -0.47 2.93 -6.33
C PHE A 18 -0.90 4.33 -6.73
N TYR A 19 -0.63 5.28 -5.83
CA TYR A 19 -1.07 6.66 -5.95
C TYR A 19 0.01 7.61 -5.43
N HIS A 20 0.11 8.76 -6.09
CA HIS A 20 0.91 9.88 -5.62
C HIS A 20 0.00 11.01 -5.19
N ALA A 21 0.37 11.72 -4.14
CA ALA A 21 -0.28 12.97 -3.78
C ALA A 21 -0.13 13.98 -4.93
N GLN A 22 -1.05 14.93 -5.07
CA GLN A 22 -1.07 15.87 -6.20
C GLN A 22 0.21 16.71 -6.32
N ASN A 23 0.88 16.98 -5.20
CA ASN A 23 2.16 17.70 -5.15
C ASN A 23 3.38 16.79 -5.34
N GLY A 24 3.17 15.48 -5.56
CA GLY A 24 4.20 14.45 -5.71
C GLY A 24 5.05 14.21 -4.45
N SER A 25 4.70 14.77 -3.29
CA SER A 25 5.54 14.65 -2.08
C SER A 25 5.35 13.32 -1.36
N GLU A 26 4.20 12.68 -1.54
CA GLU A 26 3.82 11.46 -0.85
C GLU A 26 3.33 10.41 -1.84
N PHE A 27 3.49 9.15 -1.46
CA PHE A 27 3.16 7.98 -2.24
C PHE A 27 2.49 6.94 -1.34
N VAL A 28 1.50 6.24 -1.87
CA VAL A 28 0.93 5.03 -1.26
C VAL A 28 0.76 3.94 -2.32
N GLY A 29 0.96 2.68 -1.94
CA GLY A 29 0.70 1.58 -2.86
C GLY A 29 0.64 0.21 -2.21
N LEU A 30 0.11 -0.75 -2.95
CA LEU A 30 0.06 -2.16 -2.57
C LEU A 30 1.21 -2.92 -3.21
N ARG A 31 1.86 -3.79 -2.43
CA ARG A 31 2.82 -4.78 -2.95
C ARG A 31 2.66 -6.13 -2.27
N SER A 32 3.32 -7.13 -2.82
CA SER A 32 3.56 -8.40 -2.14
C SER A 32 4.98 -8.41 -1.58
N SER A 33 5.13 -8.84 -0.34
CA SER A 33 6.43 -9.19 0.24
C SER A 33 6.98 -10.48 -0.38
N VAL A 34 8.25 -10.80 -0.09
CA VAL A 34 8.89 -12.04 -0.54
C VAL A 34 8.16 -13.29 0.00
N SER A 35 7.54 -13.20 1.18
CA SER A 35 6.73 -14.28 1.75
C SER A 35 5.32 -14.38 1.16
N GLY A 36 4.99 -13.51 0.19
CA GLY A 36 3.66 -13.44 -0.41
C GLY A 36 2.62 -12.70 0.42
N ARG A 37 2.99 -12.15 1.59
CA ARG A 37 2.10 -11.29 2.38
C ARG A 37 1.88 -9.96 1.67
N ARG A 38 0.64 -9.50 1.63
CA ARG A 38 0.26 -8.19 1.06
C ARG A 38 0.69 -7.08 2.01
N GLN A 39 1.24 -6.02 1.45
CA GLN A 39 1.77 -4.88 2.19
C GLN A 39 1.32 -3.56 1.59
N VAL A 40 0.84 -2.66 2.44
CA VAL A 40 0.71 -1.24 2.09
C VAL A 40 2.05 -0.57 2.31
N VAL A 41 2.48 0.21 1.33
CA VAL A 41 3.68 1.04 1.39
C VAL A 41 3.25 2.49 1.40
N TYR A 42 3.74 3.25 2.36
CA TYR A 42 3.70 4.71 2.36
C TYR A 42 5.13 5.24 2.26
N ASP A 43 5.34 6.23 1.41
CA ASP A 43 6.63 6.92 1.27
C ASP A 43 6.38 8.43 1.21
N VAL A 44 7.26 9.20 1.83
CA VAL A 44 7.31 10.65 1.70
C VAL A 44 8.71 11.05 1.25
N ARG A 45 8.78 11.95 0.28
CA ARG A 45 10.01 12.42 -0.36
C ARG A 45 11.10 12.89 0.64
N THR A 46 10.70 13.30 1.84
CA THR A 46 11.61 13.67 2.93
C THR A 46 12.31 12.50 3.61
N GLY A 47 12.09 11.26 3.15
CA GLY A 47 12.88 10.07 3.48
C GLY A 47 12.23 9.09 4.45
N LYS A 48 10.98 9.31 4.86
CA LYS A 48 10.27 8.36 5.72
C LYS A 48 9.47 7.39 4.87
N ARG A 49 9.86 6.11 4.93
CA ARG A 49 9.08 5.00 4.39
C ARG A 49 8.45 4.21 5.53
N VAL A 50 7.16 3.91 5.40
CA VAL A 50 6.41 3.03 6.29
C VAL A 50 5.85 1.87 5.48
N VAL A 51 5.99 0.66 6.00
CA VAL A 51 5.44 -0.55 5.39
C VAL A 51 4.52 -1.19 6.42
N LEU A 52 3.30 -1.50 6.00
CA LEU A 52 2.28 -2.13 6.82
C LEU A 52 1.93 -3.49 6.23
N ASP A 53 2.05 -4.53 7.04
CA ASP A 53 1.56 -5.87 6.73
C ASP A 53 0.04 -5.90 6.85
N ILE A 54 -0.65 -6.35 5.80
CA ILE A 54 -2.08 -6.65 5.86
C ILE A 54 -2.24 -8.01 6.54
N ARG A 55 -2.85 -8.01 7.73
CA ARG A 55 -3.09 -9.21 8.53
C ARG A 55 -4.37 -9.93 8.15
N ASP A 56 -5.29 -9.19 7.56
CA ASP A 56 -6.56 -9.72 7.10
C ASP A 56 -6.39 -10.46 5.76
N ALA A 57 -6.53 -11.78 5.81
CA ALA A 57 -6.52 -12.64 4.63
C ALA A 57 -7.78 -12.47 3.77
N THR A 58 -8.87 -11.94 4.33
CA THR A 58 -10.16 -11.73 3.65
C THR A 58 -10.28 -10.37 2.99
N ALA A 59 -9.38 -9.43 3.31
CA ALA A 59 -9.39 -8.09 2.72
C ALA A 59 -9.40 -8.18 1.18
N THR A 60 -10.38 -7.54 0.54
CA THR A 60 -10.50 -7.57 -0.91
C THR A 60 -9.56 -6.55 -1.55
N ASP A 61 -9.18 -6.81 -2.80
CA ASP A 61 -8.38 -5.88 -3.58
C ASP A 61 -9.11 -4.54 -3.81
N GLU A 62 -10.45 -4.57 -3.94
CA GLU A 62 -11.30 -3.39 -4.05
C GLU A 62 -11.26 -2.55 -2.77
N ASP A 63 -11.43 -3.16 -1.60
CA ASP A 63 -11.39 -2.47 -0.32
C ASP A 63 -10.02 -1.82 -0.06
N ILE A 64 -8.94 -2.54 -0.34
CA ILE A 64 -7.58 -2.01 -0.23
C ILE A 64 -7.41 -0.84 -1.19
N ASN A 65 -7.82 -1.00 -2.45
CA ASN A 65 -7.69 0.05 -3.45
C ASN A 65 -8.47 1.32 -3.07
N SER A 66 -9.71 1.18 -2.60
CA SER A 66 -10.50 2.31 -2.10
C SER A 66 -9.85 2.98 -0.88
N ALA A 67 -9.27 2.20 0.03
CA ALA A 67 -8.57 2.76 1.19
C ALA A 67 -7.32 3.57 0.77
N LEU A 68 -6.57 3.10 -0.23
CA LEU A 68 -5.41 3.84 -0.77
C LEU A 68 -5.84 5.14 -1.46
N GLN A 69 -6.90 5.10 -2.26
CA GLN A 69 -7.46 6.29 -2.91
C GLN A 69 -7.99 7.32 -1.90
N GLU A 70 -8.65 6.86 -0.84
CA GLU A 70 -9.13 7.73 0.23
C GLU A 70 -7.94 8.35 0.99
N GLY A 71 -6.96 7.52 1.36
CA GLY A 71 -5.80 7.94 2.14
C GLY A 71 -4.89 8.93 1.40
N ILE A 72 -4.64 8.74 0.10
CA ILE A 72 -3.77 9.65 -0.66
C ILE A 72 -4.36 11.06 -0.83
N ASN A 73 -5.68 11.20 -0.71
CA ASN A 73 -6.39 12.48 -0.76
C ASN A 73 -6.52 13.13 0.63
N ALA A 74 -6.09 12.46 1.70
CA ALA A 74 -6.15 13.00 3.04
C ALA A 74 -5.04 14.04 3.30
N ARG A 75 -5.33 15.01 4.19
CA ARG A 75 -4.33 16.01 4.63
C ARG A 75 -3.10 15.38 5.28
N ASN A 76 -3.29 14.25 5.97
CA ASN A 76 -2.23 13.41 6.50
C ASN A 76 -2.39 12.04 5.85
N VAL A 77 -1.55 11.74 4.87
CA VAL A 77 -1.73 10.56 4.01
C VAL A 77 -1.64 9.26 4.80
N LEU A 78 -0.60 9.07 5.62
CA LEU A 78 -0.45 7.85 6.42
C LEU A 78 -1.61 7.66 7.40
N GLY A 79 -2.02 8.73 8.08
CA GLY A 79 -3.17 8.70 8.98
C GLY A 79 -4.48 8.41 8.26
N GLY A 80 -4.67 8.97 7.06
CA GLY A 80 -5.82 8.73 6.20
C GLY A 80 -5.90 7.28 5.74
N VAL A 81 -4.78 6.69 5.30
CA VAL A 81 -4.69 5.27 4.93
C VAL A 81 -5.06 4.37 6.11
N LEU A 82 -4.49 4.59 7.29
CA LEU A 82 -4.80 3.80 8.49
C LEU A 82 -6.28 3.90 8.88
N ALA A 83 -6.86 5.09 8.81
CA ALA A 83 -8.28 5.31 9.09
C ALA A 83 -9.17 4.59 8.06
N ALA A 84 -8.85 4.70 6.78
CA ALA A 84 -9.61 4.11 5.68
C ALA A 84 -9.57 2.57 5.67
N LEU A 85 -8.41 1.98 6.01
CA LEU A 85 -8.26 0.53 6.20
C LEU A 85 -9.09 0.04 7.39
N LYS A 86 -9.00 0.74 8.53
CA LYS A 86 -9.78 0.42 9.72
C LYS A 86 -11.30 0.52 9.47
N ALA A 87 -11.75 1.52 8.71
CA ALA A 87 -13.16 1.68 8.36
C ALA A 87 -13.71 0.50 7.53
N ARG A 88 -12.83 -0.23 6.84
CA ARG A 88 -13.15 -1.45 6.08
C ARG A 88 -12.84 -2.73 6.85
N ASN A 89 -12.57 -2.61 8.16
CA ASN A 89 -12.21 -3.71 9.05
C ASN A 89 -10.94 -4.48 8.63
N ILE A 90 -10.02 -3.82 7.91
CA ILE A 90 -8.74 -4.39 7.48
C ILE A 90 -7.71 -4.13 8.57
N ASP A 91 -7.32 -5.18 9.29
CA ASP A 91 -6.26 -5.10 10.28
C ASP A 91 -4.86 -5.05 9.64
N VAL A 92 -4.01 -4.20 10.20
CA VAL A 92 -2.64 -3.98 9.73
C VAL A 92 -1.68 -3.80 10.89
N ASP A 93 -0.42 -4.14 10.67
CA ASP A 93 0.66 -3.79 11.60
C ASP A 93 1.91 -3.37 10.83
N PHE A 94 2.83 -2.69 11.51
CA PHE A 94 4.12 -2.36 10.94
C PHE A 94 4.85 -3.65 10.55
N ALA A 95 5.34 -3.67 9.31
CA ALA A 95 6.20 -4.73 8.85
C ALA A 95 7.51 -4.69 9.66
N SER A 96 7.89 -5.84 10.20
CA SER A 96 9.14 -6.10 10.91
C SER A 96 10.32 -6.28 9.95
#